data_AF-A0AAN8EZ06-F1
#
_entry.id   AF-A0AAN8EZ06-F1
#
_cell.length_a   1.000
_cell.length_b   1.000
_cell.length_c   1.000
_cell.angle_alpha   90.00
_cell.angle_beta   90.00
_cell.angle_gamma   90.00
#
_symmetry.space_group_name_H-M   'P 1'
#
loop_
_entity.id
_entity.type
_entity.pdbx_description
1 polymer ?
#
loop_
_entity_poly.entity_id
_entity_poly.type
_entity_poly.pdbx_seq_one_letter_code
_entity_poly.pdbx_strand_id
1 'polypeptide(L)'
;MTIGLIILALITVLGFLGAAISAMSDKGTSPMALGFGTVHASAIISGWDIDKIENASKQIIAAIFIANLPQAILSFLYLNLNGLLTSMFVALEWSKFAKERKYLRVSTPKGQQRSTHFLQLPYKIAVPLMVVSGVLHWLISRSIFLVVVANYSETGELNNAVQIASCGFSPLAMVCVLVLGALLILGSFIIGRFNYDPSMPLAGSCSAAISAACHRPDRDVDAALSPVQWGVIPGSEKDGVSHCCFTSGDVEPIQEGKQYAGDSRKSR
;
A
#
# COMPACT_ATOMS: atom_id res chain seq x y z
N MET A 1 -10.66 1.52 5.64
CA MET A 1 -10.13 0.21 6.06
C MET A 1 -8.61 0.21 6.13
N THR A 2 -7.88 0.35 5.01
CA THR A 2 -6.40 0.27 4.97
C THR A 2 -5.69 1.16 6.00
N ILE A 3 -6.05 2.45 6.07
CA ILE A 3 -5.46 3.38 7.05
C ILE A 3 -5.76 2.92 8.49
N GLY A 4 -6.93 2.37 8.76
CA GLY A 4 -7.29 1.81 10.07
C GLY A 4 -6.42 0.61 10.46
N LEU A 5 -6.11 -0.28 9.50
CA LEU A 5 -5.20 -1.40 9.73
C LEU A 5 -3.76 -0.94 10.02
N ILE A 6 -3.29 0.11 9.33
CA ILE A 6 -1.97 0.71 9.60
C ILE A 6 -1.95 1.35 10.99
N ILE A 7 -3.00 2.08 11.38
CA ILE A 7 -3.12 2.66 12.72
C ILE A 7 -3.10 1.56 13.79
N LEU A 8 -3.87 0.49 13.60
CA LEU A 8 -3.88 -0.65 14.52
C LEU A 8 -2.48 -1.28 14.66
N ALA A 9 -1.76 -1.46 13.54
CA ALA A 9 -0.40 -1.96 13.57
C ALA A 9 0.55 -1.04 14.37
N LEU A 10 0.44 0.29 14.20
CA LEU A 10 1.24 1.24 14.98
C LEU A 10 0.87 1.23 16.48
N ILE A 11 -0.41 1.08 16.82
CA ILE A 11 -0.85 0.91 18.22
C ILE A 11 -0.24 -0.36 18.81
N THR A 12 -0.21 -1.48 18.08
CA THR A 12 0.45 -2.70 18.56
C THR A 12 1.95 -2.52 18.75
N VAL A 13 2.64 -1.82 17.84
CA VAL A 13 4.07 -1.48 18.01
C VAL A 13 4.28 -0.58 19.23
N LEU A 14 3.40 0.39 19.47
CA LEU A 14 3.47 1.26 20.64
C LEU A 14 3.28 0.47 21.95
N GLY A 15 2.36 -0.50 21.97
CA GLY A 15 2.20 -1.43 23.09
C GLY A 15 3.45 -2.27 23.36
N PHE A 16 4.05 -2.83 22.30
CA PHE A 16 5.31 -3.57 22.42
C PHE A 16 6.47 -2.68 22.88
N LEU A 17 6.54 -1.44 22.42
CA LEU A 17 7.53 -0.47 22.88
C LEU A 17 7.36 -0.17 24.38
N GLY A 18 6.12 -0.01 24.85
CA GLY A 18 5.82 0.17 26.28
C GLY A 18 6.28 -1.03 27.11
N ALA A 19 5.95 -2.25 26.67
CA ALA A 19 6.39 -3.48 27.33
C ALA A 19 7.93 -3.63 27.34
N ALA A 20 8.58 -3.31 26.21
CA ALA A 20 10.03 -3.32 26.06
C ALA A 20 10.71 -2.34 27.04
N ILE A 21 10.20 -1.12 27.16
CA ILE A 21 10.74 -0.11 28.08
C ILE A 21 10.58 -0.57 29.53
N SER A 22 9.41 -1.10 29.91
CA SER A 22 9.19 -1.62 31.27
C SER A 22 10.16 -2.77 31.61
N ALA A 23 10.29 -3.76 30.72
CA ALA A 23 11.20 -4.88 30.91
C ALA A 23 12.68 -4.47 31.02
N MET A 24 13.05 -3.35 30.39
CA MET A 24 14.40 -2.78 30.46
C MET A 24 14.64 -1.92 31.70
N SER A 25 13.62 -1.19 32.14
CA SER A 25 13.67 -0.39 33.36
C SER A 25 13.95 -1.27 34.58
N ASP A 26 13.34 -2.46 34.64
CA ASP A 26 13.60 -3.46 35.68
C ASP A 26 15.07 -3.93 35.71
N LYS A 27 15.78 -3.83 34.58
CA LYS A 27 17.18 -4.21 34.42
C LYS A 27 18.14 -3.01 34.51
N GLY A 28 17.66 -1.82 34.87
CA GLY A 28 18.48 -0.60 35.05
C GLY A 28 19.18 -0.09 33.79
N THR A 29 18.73 -0.51 32.59
CA THR A 29 19.39 -0.15 31.32
C THR A 29 18.59 0.91 30.58
N SER A 30 19.24 1.98 30.12
CA SER A 30 18.54 3.03 29.36
C SER A 30 18.19 2.57 27.93
N PRO A 31 16.95 2.80 27.45
CA PRO A 31 16.50 2.34 26.12
C PRO A 31 17.28 2.90 24.93
N MET A 32 17.81 4.12 25.06
CA MET A 32 18.56 4.82 24.00
C MET A 32 20.06 4.51 24.00
N ALA A 33 20.60 3.90 25.06
CA ALA A 33 21.99 3.46 25.08
C ALA A 33 22.21 2.14 24.32
N LEU A 34 21.14 1.42 23.98
CA LEU A 34 21.24 0.27 23.08
C LEU A 34 21.31 0.77 21.65
N GLY A 35 22.45 0.53 21.00
CA GLY A 35 22.65 0.84 19.59
C GLY A 35 21.63 0.13 18.68
N PHE A 36 21.58 0.56 17.41
CA PHE A 36 20.74 -0.10 16.41
C PHE A 36 21.15 -1.56 16.22
N GLY A 37 20.26 -2.49 16.55
CA GLY A 37 20.42 -3.92 16.25
C GLY A 37 21.55 -4.62 17.02
N THR A 38 22.02 -4.05 18.13
CA THR A 38 23.01 -4.72 19.00
C THR A 38 22.32 -5.72 19.92
N VAL A 39 22.83 -6.95 19.96
CA VAL A 39 22.30 -8.00 20.84
C VAL A 39 22.75 -7.68 22.27
N HIS A 40 21.81 -7.26 23.11
CA HIS A 40 22.05 -7.09 24.54
C HIS A 40 21.27 -8.15 25.31
N ALA A 41 21.90 -8.75 26.32
CA ALA A 41 21.23 -9.74 27.18
C ALA A 41 19.99 -9.15 27.89
N SER A 42 19.98 -7.84 28.16
CA SER A 42 18.81 -7.15 28.71
C SER A 42 17.64 -7.04 27.74
N ALA A 43 17.89 -7.13 26.43
CA ALA A 43 16.91 -6.99 25.35
C ALA A 43 16.48 -8.34 24.73
N ILE A 44 16.77 -9.45 25.42
CA ILE A 44 16.20 -10.78 25.09
C ILE A 44 14.84 -10.90 25.79
N ILE A 45 13.82 -11.34 25.05
CA ILE A 45 12.51 -11.66 25.60
C ILE A 45 12.65 -12.95 26.41
N SER A 46 12.29 -12.88 27.68
CA SER A 46 12.40 -13.99 28.64
C SER A 46 11.09 -14.15 29.40
N GLY A 47 10.72 -15.40 29.73
CA GLY A 47 9.54 -15.71 30.54
C GLY A 47 8.23 -15.86 29.75
N TRP A 48 8.33 -15.99 28.43
CA TRP A 48 7.21 -16.26 27.53
C TRP A 48 7.13 -17.74 27.12
N ASP A 49 6.06 -18.13 26.43
CA ASP A 49 5.75 -19.54 26.16
C ASP A 49 6.75 -20.25 25.24
N ILE A 50 7.55 -19.53 24.45
CA ILE A 50 8.61 -20.15 23.61
C ILE A 50 9.70 -20.78 24.48
N ASP A 51 10.00 -20.18 25.63
CA ASP A 51 11.05 -20.67 26.53
C ASP A 51 10.70 -22.05 27.12
N LYS A 52 9.40 -22.41 27.13
CA LYS A 52 8.89 -23.69 27.65
C LYS A 52 8.96 -24.84 26.64
N ILE A 53 9.36 -24.58 25.39
CA ILE A 53 9.45 -25.60 24.34
C ILE A 53 10.72 -26.44 24.55
N GLU A 54 10.56 -27.69 24.98
CA GLU A 54 11.69 -28.60 25.27
C GLU A 54 12.52 -28.96 24.04
N ASN A 55 11.89 -29.06 22.87
CA ASN A 55 12.60 -29.41 21.64
C ASN A 55 13.24 -28.17 21.00
N ALA A 56 14.57 -28.12 21.02
CA ALA A 56 15.37 -27.00 20.48
C ALA A 56 15.00 -26.62 19.03
N SER A 57 14.78 -27.60 18.14
CA SER A 57 14.41 -27.32 16.75
C SER A 57 13.04 -26.65 16.65
N LYS A 58 12.05 -27.13 17.42
CA LYS A 58 10.72 -26.51 17.48
C LYS A 58 10.77 -25.11 18.08
N GLN A 59 11.61 -24.90 19.10
CA GLN A 59 11.81 -23.60 19.74
C GLN A 59 12.37 -22.58 18.75
N ILE A 60 13.41 -22.95 17.99
CA ILE A 60 14.00 -22.13 16.93
C ILE A 60 12.96 -21.78 15.86
N ILE A 61 12.22 -22.78 15.37
CA ILE A 61 11.21 -22.57 14.32
C ILE A 61 10.12 -21.59 14.81
N ALA A 62 9.65 -21.74 16.05
CA ALA A 62 8.65 -20.83 16.64
C ALA A 62 9.18 -19.39 16.71
N ALA A 63 10.41 -19.19 17.18
CA ALA A 63 11.04 -17.88 17.25
C ALA A 63 11.26 -17.26 15.86
N ILE A 64 11.63 -18.07 14.85
CA ILE A 64 11.74 -17.63 13.45
C ILE A 64 10.40 -17.09 12.94
N PHE A 65 9.30 -17.83 13.14
CA PHE A 65 7.99 -17.38 12.68
C PHE A 65 7.57 -16.08 13.35
N ILE A 66 7.78 -15.95 14.66
CA ILE A 66 7.40 -14.76 15.42
C ILE A 66 8.24 -13.55 15.01
N ALA A 67 9.56 -13.70 14.83
CA ALA A 67 10.43 -12.62 14.37
C ALA A 67 10.07 -12.13 12.96
N ASN A 68 9.54 -13.01 12.10
CA ASN A 68 9.18 -12.66 10.72
C ASN A 68 7.71 -12.30 10.50
N LEU A 69 6.81 -12.60 11.44
CA LEU A 69 5.39 -12.26 11.33
C LEU A 69 5.16 -10.76 11.07
N PRO A 70 5.85 -9.82 11.75
CA PRO A 70 5.73 -8.39 11.45
C PRO A 70 6.10 -8.03 10.00
N GLN A 71 7.07 -8.74 9.40
CA GLN A 71 7.46 -8.55 8.00
C GLN A 71 6.31 -8.93 7.06
N ALA A 72 5.66 -10.07 7.31
CA ALA A 72 4.52 -10.52 6.52
C ALA A 72 3.33 -9.55 6.63
N ILE A 73 3.05 -9.05 7.85
CA ILE A 73 2.01 -8.04 8.08
C ILE A 73 2.33 -6.76 7.30
N LEU A 74 3.58 -6.27 7.34
CA LEU A 74 3.98 -5.09 6.58
C LEU A 74 3.79 -5.27 5.07
N SER A 75 4.17 -6.42 4.51
CA SER A 75 3.94 -6.73 3.09
C SER A 75 2.46 -6.67 2.72
N PHE A 76 1.59 -7.24 3.55
CA PHE A 76 0.15 -7.18 3.34
C PHE A 76 -0.39 -5.74 3.40
N LEU A 77 0.04 -4.95 4.39
CA LEU A 77 -0.35 -3.53 4.50
C LEU A 77 0.15 -2.71 3.30
N TYR A 78 1.36 -2.98 2.83
CA TYR A 78 1.92 -2.35 1.64
C TYR A 78 1.07 -2.64 0.39
N LEU A 79 0.70 -3.90 0.15
CA LEU A 79 -0.14 -4.27 -0.99
C LEU A 79 -1.51 -3.56 -0.95
N ASN A 80 -2.13 -3.48 0.23
CA ASN A 80 -3.39 -2.76 0.41
C ASN A 80 -3.24 -1.25 0.17
N LEU A 81 -2.16 -0.64 0.67
CA LEU A 81 -1.90 0.78 0.48
C LEU A 81 -1.57 1.11 -0.99
N ASN A 82 -0.74 0.28 -1.63
CA ASN A 82 -0.43 0.40 -3.05
C ASN A 82 -1.70 0.27 -3.90
N GLY A 83 -2.58 -0.69 -3.59
CA GLY A 83 -3.88 -0.84 -4.26
C GLY A 83 -4.79 0.37 -4.08
N LEU A 84 -4.89 0.90 -2.85
CA LEU A 84 -5.68 2.10 -2.55
C LEU A 84 -5.16 3.34 -3.29
N LEU A 85 -3.85 3.57 -3.27
CA LEU A 85 -3.27 4.71 -3.99
C LEU A 85 -3.46 4.52 -5.50
N THR A 86 -3.30 3.30 -6.02
CA THR A 86 -3.52 3.01 -7.45
C THR A 86 -4.94 3.36 -7.87
N SER A 87 -5.95 2.91 -7.10
CA SER A 87 -7.36 3.22 -7.43
C SER A 87 -7.65 4.72 -7.37
N MET A 88 -7.08 5.44 -6.40
CA MET A 88 -7.18 6.90 -6.32
C MET A 88 -6.55 7.60 -7.53
N PHE A 89 -5.35 7.22 -7.94
CA PHE A 89 -4.69 7.83 -9.10
C PHE A 89 -5.37 7.48 -10.43
N VAL A 90 -5.91 6.27 -10.57
CA VAL A 90 -6.73 5.89 -11.72
C VAL A 90 -8.01 6.73 -11.76
N ALA A 91 -8.69 6.91 -10.62
CA ALA A 91 -9.87 7.77 -10.53
C ALA A 91 -9.54 9.24 -10.84
N LEU A 92 -8.41 9.76 -10.35
CA LEU A 92 -7.95 11.12 -10.67
C LEU A 92 -7.68 11.28 -12.17
N GLU A 93 -7.04 10.30 -12.79
CA GLU A 93 -6.80 10.34 -14.24
C GLU A 93 -8.09 10.22 -15.05
N TRP A 94 -8.99 9.32 -14.63
CA TRP A 94 -10.31 9.15 -15.24
C TRP A 94 -11.09 10.47 -15.22
N SER A 95 -11.22 11.10 -14.04
CA SER A 95 -11.97 12.36 -13.89
C SER A 95 -11.42 13.51 -14.73
N LYS A 96 -10.12 13.51 -15.05
CA LYS A 96 -9.50 14.56 -15.89
C LYS A 96 -10.02 14.55 -17.33
N PHE A 97 -10.52 13.42 -17.82
CA PHE A 97 -11.12 13.35 -19.14
C PHE A 97 -12.46 14.08 -19.23
N ALA A 98 -13.06 14.51 -18.11
CA ALA A 98 -14.26 15.35 -18.15
C ALA A 98 -13.97 16.77 -18.68
N LYS A 99 -12.78 17.30 -18.40
CA LYS A 99 -12.40 18.69 -18.70
C LYS A 99 -11.41 18.84 -19.85
N GLU A 100 -10.56 17.85 -20.06
CA GLU A 100 -9.43 17.97 -20.96
C GLU A 100 -9.41 16.82 -21.98
N ARG A 101 -9.24 17.15 -23.26
CA ARG A 101 -8.93 16.17 -24.30
C ARG A 101 -7.54 15.58 -24.09
N LYS A 102 -7.45 14.26 -23.99
CA LYS A 102 -6.19 13.54 -23.73
C LYS A 102 -6.09 12.25 -24.52
N TYR A 103 -4.87 11.85 -24.84
CA TYR A 103 -4.59 10.53 -25.38
C TYR A 103 -4.75 9.44 -24.32
N LEU A 104 -5.31 8.32 -24.74
CA LEU A 104 -5.44 7.13 -23.89
C LEU A 104 -4.08 6.55 -23.52
N ARG A 105 -4.01 5.99 -22.32
CA ARG A 105 -2.86 5.20 -21.89
C ARG A 105 -3.13 3.72 -22.16
N VAL A 106 -2.27 3.07 -22.94
CA VAL A 106 -2.43 1.68 -23.37
C VAL A 106 -1.11 0.92 -23.22
N SER A 107 -1.18 -0.41 -23.12
CA SER A 107 0.01 -1.26 -22.96
C SER A 107 0.89 -1.31 -24.22
N THR A 108 0.28 -1.19 -25.40
CA THR A 108 0.97 -1.19 -26.69
C THR A 108 0.60 0.07 -27.46
N PRO A 109 1.28 1.22 -27.18
CA PRO A 109 0.91 2.50 -27.76
C PRO A 109 1.18 2.53 -29.27
N LYS A 110 0.29 3.18 -30.01
CA LYS A 110 0.46 3.55 -31.42
C LYS A 110 0.39 5.07 -31.56
N GLY A 111 1.28 5.64 -32.37
CA GLY A 111 1.31 7.08 -32.63
C GLY A 111 1.53 7.90 -31.36
N GLN A 112 0.55 8.75 -31.00
CA GLN A 112 0.64 9.69 -29.87
C GLN A 112 0.03 9.15 -28.56
N GLN A 113 -0.42 7.89 -28.53
CA GLN A 113 -0.91 7.25 -27.32
C GLN A 113 0.19 7.14 -26.25
N ARG A 114 -0.22 7.13 -24.98
CA ARG A 114 0.71 7.03 -23.84
C ARG A 114 0.91 5.57 -23.46
N SER A 115 2.13 5.17 -23.14
CA SER A 115 2.39 3.84 -22.56
C SER A 115 1.91 3.75 -21.11
N THR A 116 1.49 2.57 -20.68
CA THR A 116 1.31 2.24 -19.26
C THR A 116 2.58 2.51 -18.45
N HIS A 117 2.42 2.93 -17.20
CA HIS A 117 3.54 2.92 -16.26
C HIS A 117 3.87 1.46 -15.93
N PHE A 118 5.16 1.12 -15.80
CA PHE A 118 5.58 -0.23 -15.40
C PHE A 118 5.11 -0.57 -13.98
N LEU A 119 5.19 0.41 -13.08
CA LEU A 119 4.56 0.41 -11.76
C LEU A 119 3.20 1.08 -11.94
N GLN A 120 2.09 0.43 -11.60
CA GLN A 120 0.71 0.91 -11.87
C GLN A 120 0.44 2.38 -11.42
N LEU A 121 1.26 2.89 -10.50
CA LEU A 121 1.28 4.27 -10.00
C LEU A 121 2.28 5.17 -10.75
N PRO A 122 2.04 6.49 -10.81
CA PRO A 122 3.07 7.45 -11.25
C PRO A 122 4.36 7.26 -10.45
N TYR A 123 5.51 7.21 -11.13
CA TYR A 123 6.81 6.96 -10.49
C TYR A 123 7.13 7.89 -9.31
N LYS A 124 6.63 9.14 -9.36
CA LYS A 124 6.76 10.14 -8.28
C LYS A 124 6.15 9.71 -6.94
N ILE A 125 5.21 8.76 -6.96
CA ILE A 125 4.57 8.20 -5.77
C ILE A 125 5.03 6.76 -5.53
N ALA A 126 5.12 5.96 -6.61
CA ALA A 126 5.51 4.56 -6.51
C ALA A 126 6.92 4.39 -5.91
N VAL A 127 7.90 5.17 -6.39
CA VAL A 127 9.30 5.02 -5.96
C VAL A 127 9.49 5.41 -4.49
N PRO A 128 9.01 6.59 -4.00
CA PRO A 128 9.09 6.90 -2.58
C PRO A 128 8.36 5.87 -1.70
N LEU A 129 7.20 5.37 -2.13
CA LEU A 129 6.46 4.35 -1.40
C LEU A 129 7.24 3.04 -1.28
N MET A 130 7.89 2.60 -2.36
CA MET A 130 8.77 1.42 -2.36
C MET A 130 9.99 1.62 -1.44
N VAL A 131 10.63 2.78 -1.49
CA VAL A 131 11.77 3.10 -0.63
C VAL A 131 11.36 3.09 0.83
N VAL A 132 10.26 3.76 1.19
CA VAL A 132 9.74 3.77 2.57
C VAL A 132 9.36 2.36 3.02
N SER A 133 8.75 1.55 2.16
CA SER A 133 8.45 0.15 2.46
C SER A 133 9.72 -0.66 2.72
N GLY A 134 10.75 -0.53 1.88
CA GLY A 134 12.04 -1.20 2.07
C GLY A 134 12.73 -0.79 3.37
N VAL A 135 12.72 0.51 3.70
CA VAL A 135 13.26 1.01 4.97
C VAL A 135 12.46 0.49 6.17
N LEU A 136 11.13 0.44 6.08
CA LEU A 136 10.29 -0.13 7.13
C LEU A 136 10.56 -1.64 7.32
N HIS A 137 10.70 -2.41 6.24
CA HIS A 137 11.09 -3.83 6.32
C HIS A 137 12.44 -3.99 7.02
N TRP A 138 13.42 -3.17 6.65
CA TRP A 138 14.72 -3.18 7.29
C TRP A 138 14.64 -2.81 8.78
N LEU A 139 13.91 -1.76 9.15
CA LEU A 139 13.73 -1.36 10.55
C LEU A 139 13.00 -2.42 11.37
N ILE A 140 11.93 -3.03 10.83
CA ILE A 140 11.19 -4.10 11.51
C ILE A 140 12.12 -5.29 11.81
N SER A 141 13.05 -5.62 10.90
CA SER A 141 14.04 -6.69 11.13
C SER A 141 15.00 -6.38 12.29
N ARG A 142 15.14 -5.10 12.64
CA ARG A 142 15.92 -4.63 13.79
C ARG A 142 15.07 -4.46 15.05
N SER A 143 13.75 -4.27 14.90
CA SER A 143 12.83 -4.12 16.03
C SER A 143 12.61 -5.43 16.78
N ILE A 144 12.45 -6.55 16.06
CA ILE A 144 12.32 -7.89 16.63
C ILE A 144 13.17 -8.83 15.77
N PHE A 145 14.09 -9.57 16.38
CA PHE A 145 15.01 -10.46 15.67
C PHE A 145 15.23 -11.76 16.46
N LEU A 146 15.56 -12.85 15.75
CA LEU A 146 15.89 -14.13 16.38
C LEU A 146 17.19 -14.01 17.19
N VAL A 147 17.19 -14.56 18.41
CA VAL A 147 18.38 -14.72 19.25
C VAL A 147 18.48 -16.19 19.67
N VAL A 148 19.63 -16.80 19.39
CA VAL A 148 19.97 -18.15 19.85
C VAL A 148 21.20 -18.05 20.75
N VAL A 149 21.06 -18.53 21.98
CA VAL A 149 22.11 -18.53 23.00
C VAL A 149 22.66 -19.95 23.13
N ALA A 150 23.98 -20.08 22.98
CA ALA A 150 24.72 -21.31 23.19
C ALA A 150 25.41 -21.31 24.56
N ASN A 151 25.52 -22.49 25.19
CA ASN A 151 26.20 -22.68 26.45
C ASN A 151 27.61 -23.22 26.23
N TYR A 152 28.61 -22.56 26.80
CA TYR A 152 30.00 -23.00 26.82
C TYR A 152 30.44 -23.32 28.26
N SER A 153 31.24 -24.37 28.41
CA SER A 153 31.96 -24.72 29.64
C SER A 153 32.96 -23.62 30.02
N GLU A 154 33.39 -23.56 31.29
CA GLU A 154 34.47 -22.69 31.77
C GLU A 154 35.79 -22.93 31.02
N THR A 155 35.97 -24.12 30.46
CA THR A 155 37.11 -24.51 29.62
C THR A 155 36.98 -24.10 28.15
N GLY A 156 35.85 -23.48 27.76
CA GLY A 156 35.55 -23.04 26.39
C GLY A 156 34.94 -24.11 25.49
N GLU A 157 34.65 -25.30 26.00
CA GLU A 157 33.99 -26.37 25.24
C GLU A 157 32.49 -26.12 25.08
N LEU A 158 31.94 -26.42 23.90
CA LEU A 158 30.51 -26.24 23.62
C LEU A 158 29.69 -27.33 24.32
N ASN A 159 28.95 -26.96 25.37
CA ASN A 159 28.10 -27.87 26.12
C ASN A 159 26.73 -28.07 25.44
N ASN A 160 26.10 -26.98 25.01
CA ASN A 160 24.82 -27.02 24.32
C ASN A 160 24.74 -25.91 23.27
N ALA A 161 24.59 -26.32 22.00
CA ALA A 161 24.48 -25.41 20.86
C ALA A 161 23.21 -24.53 20.90
N VAL A 162 22.16 -24.99 21.59
CA VAL A 162 20.88 -24.27 21.70
C VAL A 162 20.40 -24.41 23.15
N GLN A 163 20.91 -23.53 24.00
CA GLN A 163 20.43 -23.44 25.38
C GLN A 163 19.09 -22.69 25.43
N ILE A 164 18.98 -21.58 24.68
CA ILE A 164 17.77 -20.76 24.59
C ILE A 164 17.64 -20.27 23.15
N ALA A 165 16.49 -20.50 22.52
CA ALA A 165 16.09 -19.81 21.29
C ALA A 165 14.89 -18.92 21.56
N SER A 166 15.06 -17.61 21.40
CA SER A 166 14.05 -16.59 21.70
C SER A 166 14.15 -15.43 20.70
N CYS A 167 13.43 -14.34 20.94
CA CYS A 167 13.52 -13.11 20.18
C CYS A 167 14.18 -12.02 21.01
N GLY A 168 15.03 -11.21 20.37
CA GLY A 168 15.51 -9.94 20.89
C GLY A 168 14.68 -8.79 20.34
N PHE A 169 14.74 -7.64 21.01
CA PHE A 169 14.07 -6.42 20.56
C PHE A 169 14.97 -5.18 20.60
N SER A 170 14.61 -4.15 19.82
CA SER A 170 15.29 -2.84 19.85
C SER A 170 14.25 -1.71 19.98
N PRO A 171 14.16 -1.03 21.14
CA PRO A 171 13.22 0.09 21.33
C PRO A 171 13.46 1.24 20.34
N LEU A 172 14.73 1.52 20.02
CA LEU A 172 15.08 2.57 19.07
C LEU A 172 14.55 2.29 17.66
N ALA A 173 14.68 1.04 17.18
CA ALA A 173 14.12 0.64 15.89
C ALA A 173 12.58 0.74 15.90
N MET A 174 11.92 0.35 17.01
CA MET A 174 10.47 0.50 17.17
C MET A 174 10.02 1.97 17.10
N VAL A 175 10.75 2.90 17.74
CA VAL A 175 10.48 4.34 17.63
C VAL A 175 10.60 4.83 16.19
N CYS A 176 11.64 4.42 15.45
CA CYS A 176 11.78 4.78 14.03
C CYS A 176 10.63 4.23 13.17
N VAL A 177 10.16 3.00 13.43
CA VAL A 177 8.98 2.43 12.77
C VAL A 177 7.73 3.27 13.07
N LEU A 178 7.53 3.71 14.31
CA LEU A 178 6.40 4.56 14.68
C LEU A 178 6.43 5.91 13.96
N VAL A 179 7.59 6.56 13.90
CA VAL A 179 7.75 7.85 13.21
C VAL A 179 7.50 7.72 11.71
N LEU A 180 8.14 6.75 11.04
CA LEU A 180 7.93 6.54 9.61
C LEU A 180 6.50 6.10 9.28
N GLY A 181 5.91 5.25 10.11
CA GLY A 181 4.51 4.84 9.98
C GLY A 181 3.53 6.01 10.10
N ALA A 182 3.76 6.92 11.06
CA ALA A 182 2.96 8.13 11.21
C ALA A 182 3.09 9.07 10.00
N LEU A 183 4.31 9.25 9.48
CA LEU A 183 4.54 10.03 8.26
C LEU A 183 3.84 9.42 7.04
N LEU A 184 3.83 8.08 6.93
CA LEU A 184 3.13 7.37 5.87
C LEU A 184 1.60 7.57 5.95
N ILE A 185 1.02 7.55 7.16
CA ILE A 185 -0.39 7.89 7.37
C ILE A 185 -0.66 9.33 6.94
N LEU A 186 0.15 10.28 7.39
CA LEU A 186 -0.01 11.70 7.06
C LEU A 186 0.07 11.93 5.55
N GLY A 187 1.06 11.34 4.88
CA GLY A 187 1.20 11.41 3.42
C GLY A 187 -0.01 10.82 2.70
N SER A 188 -0.54 9.70 3.19
CA SER A 188 -1.75 9.08 2.62
C SER A 188 -2.99 9.99 2.75
N PHE A 189 -3.16 10.67 3.89
CA PHE A 189 -4.25 11.65 4.08
C PHE A 189 -4.10 12.88 3.18
N ILE A 190 -2.87 13.37 2.96
CA ILE A 190 -2.61 14.50 2.06
C ILE A 190 -3.01 14.12 0.62
N ILE A 191 -2.61 12.93 0.16
CA ILE A 191 -3.02 12.41 -1.15
C ILE A 191 -4.54 12.22 -1.20
N GLY A 192 -5.15 11.79 -0.10
CA GLY A 192 -6.59 11.68 0.11
C GLY A 192 -7.40 12.94 -0.20
N ARG A 193 -6.79 14.12 -0.01
CA ARG A 193 -7.45 15.41 -0.21
C ARG A 193 -7.38 15.93 -1.64
N PHE A 194 -6.75 15.23 -2.58
CA PHE A 194 -6.79 15.66 -3.97
C PHE A 194 -8.23 15.62 -4.49
N ASN A 195 -8.71 16.80 -4.92
CA ASN A 195 -10.07 16.97 -5.42
C ASN A 195 -10.27 16.17 -6.72
N TYR A 196 -11.35 15.41 -6.77
CA TYR A 196 -11.84 14.75 -7.97
C TYR A 196 -12.83 15.67 -8.65
N ASP A 197 -12.85 15.65 -9.98
CA ASP A 197 -13.90 16.34 -10.72
C ASP A 197 -15.21 15.52 -10.62
N PRO A 198 -16.30 16.08 -10.05
CA PRO A 198 -17.57 15.36 -9.93
C PRO A 198 -18.28 15.21 -11.28
N SER A 199 -17.80 15.89 -12.34
CA SER A 199 -18.46 15.92 -13.64
C SER A 199 -18.47 14.56 -14.34
N MET A 200 -17.62 13.60 -13.96
CA MET A 200 -17.58 12.26 -14.56
C MET A 200 -17.82 11.18 -13.50
N PRO A 201 -18.65 10.18 -13.77
CA PRO A 201 -18.88 9.09 -12.83
C PRO A 201 -17.58 8.32 -12.60
N LEU A 202 -17.30 8.03 -11.33
CA LEU A 202 -16.18 7.21 -10.91
C LEU A 202 -16.43 5.77 -11.35
N ALA A 203 -15.91 5.39 -12.52
CA ALA A 203 -15.99 4.01 -13.01
C ALA A 203 -15.15 3.03 -12.16
N GLY A 204 -14.14 3.56 -11.44
CA GLY A 204 -13.20 2.76 -10.65
C GLY A 204 -12.52 1.70 -11.52
N SER A 205 -12.61 0.45 -11.08
CA SER A 205 -12.09 -0.72 -11.82
C SER A 205 -13.20 -1.54 -12.50
N CYS A 206 -14.42 -1.00 -12.64
CA CYS A 206 -15.56 -1.72 -13.19
C CYS A 206 -15.49 -1.74 -14.72
N SER A 207 -15.22 -2.91 -15.30
CA SER A 207 -15.15 -3.11 -16.75
C SER A 207 -16.46 -2.74 -17.46
N ALA A 208 -17.61 -3.00 -16.83
CA ALA A 208 -18.92 -2.63 -17.38
C ALA A 208 -19.09 -1.10 -17.45
N ALA A 209 -18.67 -0.36 -16.42
CA ALA A 209 -18.73 1.11 -16.42
C ALA A 209 -17.75 1.72 -17.44
N ILE A 210 -16.54 1.16 -17.55
CA ILE A 210 -15.56 1.58 -18.56
C ILE A 210 -16.09 1.31 -19.97
N SER A 211 -16.65 0.12 -20.21
CA SER A 211 -17.25 -0.25 -21.50
C SER A 211 -18.42 0.68 -21.86
N ALA A 212 -19.30 0.98 -20.90
CA ALA A 212 -20.40 1.92 -21.10
C ALA A 212 -19.89 3.29 -21.57
N ALA A 213 -18.81 3.80 -20.99
CA ALA A 213 -18.19 5.07 -21.39
C ALA A 213 -17.49 5.01 -22.76
N CYS A 214 -17.21 3.82 -23.30
CA CYS A 214 -16.51 3.62 -24.58
C CYS A 214 -17.45 3.44 -25.79
N HIS A 215 -18.78 3.50 -25.62
CA HIS A 215 -19.74 3.42 -26.73
C HIS A 215 -19.76 4.69 -27.59
N ARG A 216 -18.68 4.90 -28.33
CA ARG A 216 -18.51 6.06 -29.20
C ARG A 216 -19.51 6.07 -30.37
N PRO A 217 -19.80 7.25 -30.96
CA PRO A 217 -20.53 7.34 -32.22
C PRO A 217 -19.81 6.61 -33.37
N ASP A 218 -20.55 6.03 -34.31
CA ASP A 218 -19.98 5.27 -35.45
C ASP A 218 -19.03 6.12 -36.31
N ARG A 219 -19.34 7.43 -36.43
CA ARG A 219 -18.53 8.42 -37.15
C ARG A 219 -17.13 8.62 -36.58
N ASP A 220 -16.90 8.28 -35.32
CA ASP A 220 -15.64 8.52 -34.61
C ASP A 220 -14.71 7.31 -34.66
N VAL A 221 -14.36 6.86 -35.87
CA VAL A 221 -13.65 5.58 -36.09
C VAL A 221 -12.28 5.54 -35.40
N ASP A 222 -11.57 6.68 -35.39
CA ASP A 222 -10.20 6.82 -34.89
C ASP A 222 -10.12 7.34 -33.45
N ALA A 223 -11.22 7.32 -32.68
CA ALA A 223 -11.27 7.79 -31.29
C ALA A 223 -10.13 7.18 -30.44
N ALA A 224 -9.80 5.91 -30.67
CA ALA A 224 -8.78 5.22 -29.89
C ALA A 224 -7.38 5.83 -30.08
N LEU A 225 -7.05 6.33 -31.27
CA LEU A 225 -5.72 6.89 -31.60
C LEU A 225 -5.65 8.41 -31.42
N SER A 226 -6.80 9.07 -31.31
CA SER A 226 -6.96 10.51 -31.19
C SER A 226 -7.08 10.94 -29.72
N PRO A 227 -6.90 12.24 -29.42
CA PRO A 227 -7.16 12.75 -28.07
C PRO A 227 -8.66 12.77 -27.82
N VAL A 228 -9.11 12.09 -26.76
CA VAL A 228 -10.52 11.95 -26.40
C VAL A 228 -10.87 12.78 -25.18
N GLN A 229 -12.12 13.22 -25.11
CA GLN A 229 -12.73 13.78 -23.92
C GLN A 229 -14.03 13.04 -23.65
N TRP A 230 -14.41 12.93 -22.38
CA TRP A 230 -15.68 12.36 -21.98
C TRP A 230 -16.69 13.47 -21.74
N GLY A 231 -17.89 13.30 -22.27
CA GLY A 231 -18.99 14.24 -22.09
C GLY A 231 -20.21 13.85 -22.90
N VAL A 232 -21.18 14.76 -22.96
CA VAL A 232 -22.44 14.55 -23.67
C VAL A 232 -22.19 14.68 -25.18
N ILE A 233 -22.68 13.71 -25.96
CA ILE A 233 -22.55 13.76 -27.42
C ILE A 233 -23.61 14.71 -28.01
N PRO A 234 -23.22 15.76 -28.75
CA PRO A 234 -24.16 16.68 -29.36
C PRO A 234 -25.14 15.96 -30.30
N GLY A 235 -26.44 16.22 -30.13
CA GLY A 235 -27.50 15.62 -30.94
C GLY A 235 -27.79 14.13 -30.65
N SER A 236 -27.31 13.60 -29.53
CA SER A 236 -27.59 12.22 -29.10
C SER A 236 -28.90 12.04 -28.35
N GLU A 237 -29.63 13.13 -28.09
CA GLU A 237 -30.86 13.13 -27.31
C GLU A 237 -31.97 12.33 -28.02
N LYS A 238 -32.47 11.30 -27.33
CA LYS A 238 -33.65 10.51 -27.72
C LYS A 238 -34.57 10.37 -26.52
N ASP A 239 -35.83 10.72 -26.69
CA ASP A 239 -36.85 10.64 -25.63
C ASP A 239 -36.44 11.37 -24.32
N GLY A 240 -35.72 12.49 -24.43
CA GLY A 240 -35.21 13.27 -23.30
C GLY A 240 -33.99 12.67 -22.59
N VAL A 241 -33.41 11.59 -23.13
CA VAL A 241 -32.21 10.92 -22.60
C VAL A 241 -31.04 11.15 -23.55
N SER A 242 -29.94 11.72 -23.03
CA SER A 242 -28.72 11.96 -23.80
C SER A 242 -27.66 10.88 -23.58
N HIS A 243 -26.71 10.75 -24.50
CA HIS A 243 -25.64 9.76 -24.39
C HIS A 243 -24.30 10.42 -24.03
N CYS A 244 -23.58 9.82 -23.06
CA CYS A 244 -22.24 10.23 -22.66
C CYS A 244 -21.23 9.14 -22.99
N CYS A 245 -20.15 9.51 -23.69
CA CYS A 245 -19.05 8.60 -23.95
C CYS A 245 -17.75 9.35 -24.24
N PHE A 246 -16.65 8.61 -24.35
CA PHE A 246 -15.41 9.13 -24.90
C PHE A 246 -15.52 9.33 -26.40
N THR A 247 -15.13 10.51 -26.87
CA THR A 247 -15.06 10.82 -28.30
C THR A 247 -13.90 11.77 -28.62
N SER A 248 -13.37 11.66 -29.84
CA SER A 248 -12.43 12.62 -30.42
C SER A 248 -13.14 13.87 -30.97
N GLY A 249 -14.44 13.80 -31.22
CA GLY A 249 -15.29 14.93 -31.64
C GLY A 249 -15.79 15.77 -30.48
N ASP A 250 -16.56 16.81 -30.76
CA ASP A 250 -17.07 17.77 -29.76
C ASP A 250 -17.94 17.10 -28.68
N VAL A 251 -17.77 17.57 -27.44
CA VAL A 251 -18.53 17.15 -26.27
C VAL A 251 -19.12 18.35 -25.56
N GLU A 252 -20.34 18.18 -25.05
CA GLU A 252 -20.99 19.16 -24.18
C GLU A 252 -20.81 18.79 -22.70
N PRO A 253 -20.73 19.79 -21.80
CA PRO A 253 -20.68 19.54 -20.37
C PRO A 253 -22.00 18.93 -19.88
N ILE A 254 -21.92 18.15 -18.81
CA ILE A 254 -23.12 17.61 -18.17
C ILE A 254 -23.93 18.74 -17.53
N GLN A 255 -25.23 18.70 -17.77
CA GLN A 255 -26.22 19.59 -17.18
C GLN A 255 -26.96 18.87 -16.04
N GLU A 256 -27.06 19.54 -14.89
CA GLU A 256 -27.84 19.05 -13.75
C GLU A 256 -29.32 18.88 -14.12
N GLY A 257 -29.95 17.81 -13.65
CA GLY A 257 -31.37 17.52 -13.90
C GLY A 257 -31.69 16.81 -15.22
N LYS A 258 -30.72 16.64 -16.12
CA LYS A 258 -30.89 15.84 -17.35
C LYS A 258 -30.58 14.35 -17.12
N GLN A 259 -31.25 13.49 -17.89
CA GLN A 259 -31.03 12.04 -17.84
C GLN A 259 -30.01 11.62 -18.91
N TYR A 260 -29.12 10.71 -18.52
CA TYR A 260 -28.09 10.16 -19.40
C TYR A 260 -28.10 8.64 -19.35
N ALA A 261 -27.98 7.98 -20.51
CA ALA A 261 -27.92 6.52 -20.59
C ALA A 261 -26.84 6.05 -21.57
N GLY A 262 -26.36 4.82 -21.34
CA GLY A 262 -25.52 4.11 -22.29
C GLY A 262 -26.32 3.73 -23.54
N ASP A 263 -25.66 3.74 -24.70
CA ASP A 263 -26.29 3.30 -25.95
C ASP A 263 -26.50 1.78 -25.89
N SER A 264 -27.74 1.32 -26.06
CA SER A 264 -28.14 -0.09 -25.89
C SER A 264 -27.81 -0.96 -27.12
N ARG A 265 -26.96 -0.46 -28.03
CA ARG A 265 -26.58 -1.20 -29.23
C ARG A 265 -25.82 -2.47 -28.86
N LYS A 266 -26.36 -3.61 -29.29
CA LYS A 266 -25.79 -4.95 -29.08
C LYS A 266 -24.31 -4.95 -29.52
N SER A 267 -23.42 -5.22 -28.57
CA SER A 267 -22.07 -5.72 -28.80
C SER A 267 -22.13 -6.75 -29.93
N ARG A 268 -21.50 -6.44 -31.08
CA ARG A 268 -21.14 -7.46 -32.07
C ARG A 268 -19.90 -8.20 -31.61
#